data_AF-A0A352T5Y5-F1
#
_entry.id   AF-A0A352T5Y5-F1
#
_cell.length_a   1.000
_cell.length_b   1.000
_cell.length_c   1.000
_cell.angle_alpha   90.00
_cell.angle_beta   90.00
_cell.angle_gamma   90.00
#
_symmetry.space_group_name_H-M   'P 1'
#
loop_
_entity.id
_entity.type
_entity.pdbx_description
1 polymer ?
#
loop_
_entity_poly.entity_id
_entity_poly.type
_entity_poly.pdbx_seq_one_letter_code
_entity_poly.pdbx_strand_id
1 'polypeptide(L)'
;MAAAFPSGHSSASKESSTTAIESESMSTDMYEEYVEKRLEKILADVDGVGKVKVMLSIRNSTEKVLAKDETYSESEKKEASDGSSNQTNDTQNISTHIFYDTSDGSRPYVVMENMPVIDGAIIVCEGGDNKELVNDITNAVYGLLNVPVHKIKVMKMS
;
A
#
# COMPACT_ATOMS: atom_id res chain seq x y z
N MET A 1 12.33 -44.03 -61.26
CA MET A 1 10.99 -43.66 -60.79
C MET A 1 11.20 -42.65 -59.67
N ALA A 2 11.15 -41.33 -59.88
CA ALA A 2 10.04 -40.51 -60.34
C ALA A 2 8.78 -40.69 -59.47
N ALA A 3 8.64 -39.84 -58.46
CA ALA A 3 7.41 -39.08 -58.23
C ALA A 3 7.74 -37.86 -57.36
N ALA A 4 7.31 -36.70 -57.84
CA ALA A 4 7.45 -35.41 -57.22
C ALA A 4 6.06 -34.76 -57.13
N PHE A 5 5.86 -33.99 -56.04
CA PHE A 5 4.86 -32.92 -55.81
C PHE A 5 3.36 -33.32 -55.68
N PRO A 6 2.43 -32.45 -55.18
CA PRO A 6 2.54 -31.02 -54.78
C PRO A 6 1.77 -30.54 -53.51
N SER A 7 1.92 -29.23 -53.20
CA SER A 7 0.97 -28.26 -52.57
C SER A 7 0.56 -28.46 -51.09
N GLY A 8 0.39 -27.44 -50.24
CA GLY A 8 0.33 -25.99 -50.39
C GLY A 8 -0.71 -25.40 -49.42
N HIS A 9 -0.39 -24.23 -48.83
CA HIS A 9 -1.24 -23.27 -48.10
C HIS A 9 -1.30 -23.27 -46.55
N SER A 10 -0.78 -22.15 -46.01
CA SER A 10 -1.41 -21.21 -45.07
C SER A 10 -1.88 -21.71 -43.70
N SER A 11 -1.24 -21.18 -42.65
CA SER A 11 -1.93 -20.26 -41.73
C SER A 11 -0.94 -19.58 -40.78
N ALA A 12 -1.03 -18.26 -40.75
CA ALA A 12 -0.43 -17.41 -39.74
C ALA A 12 -1.18 -17.55 -38.40
N SER A 13 -0.43 -17.61 -37.31
CA SER A 13 -0.79 -17.26 -35.93
C SER A 13 0.56 -16.96 -35.26
N LYS A 14 0.98 -15.73 -34.96
CA LYS A 14 0.42 -14.68 -34.08
C LYS A 14 -0.22 -15.23 -32.82
N GLU A 15 0.30 -14.73 -31.69
CA GLU A 15 -0.03 -15.02 -30.29
C GLU A 15 0.54 -16.35 -29.79
N SER A 16 1.38 -16.35 -28.76
CA SER A 16 1.06 -15.83 -27.45
C SER A 16 2.28 -15.15 -26.82
N SER A 17 2.18 -13.83 -26.68
CA SER A 17 2.91 -13.10 -25.66
C SER A 17 2.56 -13.73 -24.33
N THR A 18 3.54 -14.40 -23.71
CA THR A 18 3.48 -14.79 -22.30
C THR A 18 3.34 -13.50 -21.50
N THR A 19 2.09 -13.10 -21.27
CA THR A 19 1.74 -12.12 -20.25
C THR A 19 2.21 -12.73 -18.94
N ALA A 20 3.39 -12.30 -18.50
CA ALA A 20 3.80 -12.40 -17.12
C ALA A 20 2.63 -11.84 -16.31
N ILE A 21 2.00 -12.70 -15.54
CA ILE A 21 1.08 -12.29 -14.49
C ILE A 21 2.00 -11.67 -13.43
N GLU A 22 2.45 -10.45 -13.70
CA GLU A 22 2.75 -9.50 -12.64
C GLU A 22 1.43 -9.36 -11.90
N SER A 23 1.41 -9.88 -10.67
CA SER A 23 0.41 -9.49 -9.68
C SER A 23 0.30 -7.97 -9.78
N GLU A 24 -0.81 -7.48 -10.34
CA GLU A 24 -1.09 -6.07 -10.53
C GLU A 24 -1.02 -5.41 -9.15
N SER A 25 0.15 -4.88 -8.80
CA SER A 25 0.26 -3.92 -7.73
C SER A 25 -0.62 -2.77 -8.17
N MET A 26 -1.81 -2.65 -7.59
CA MET A 26 -2.67 -1.51 -7.85
C MET A 26 -1.82 -0.26 -7.69
N SER A 27 -1.73 0.55 -8.74
CA SER A 27 -1.12 1.86 -8.64
C SER A 27 -1.87 2.63 -7.55
N THR A 28 -1.15 3.52 -6.86
CA THR A 28 -1.73 4.39 -5.82
C THR A 28 -3.01 5.05 -6.32
N ASP A 29 -3.00 5.54 -7.56
CA ASP A 29 -4.15 6.17 -8.23
C ASP A 29 -5.39 5.26 -8.32
N MET A 30 -5.19 3.96 -8.64
CA MET A 30 -6.29 2.99 -8.72
C MET A 30 -6.88 2.69 -7.33
N TYR A 31 -6.04 2.68 -6.31
CA TYR A 31 -6.48 2.52 -4.92
C TYR A 31 -7.26 3.74 -4.43
N GLU A 32 -6.79 4.96 -4.73
CA GLU A 32 -7.50 6.22 -4.44
C GLU A 32 -8.90 6.20 -5.04
N GLU A 33 -8.99 5.98 -6.36
CA GLU A 33 -10.27 5.99 -7.07
C GLU A 33 -11.23 4.91 -6.55
N TYR A 34 -10.70 3.74 -6.17
CA TYR A 34 -11.50 2.67 -5.59
C TYR A 34 -12.09 3.05 -4.23
N VAL A 35 -11.29 3.63 -3.33
CA VAL A 35 -11.75 4.03 -1.99
C VAL A 35 -12.69 5.23 -2.11
N GLU A 36 -12.38 6.21 -2.96
CA GLU A 36 -13.24 7.37 -3.23
C GLU A 36 -14.63 6.95 -3.70
N LYS A 37 -14.73 6.09 -4.72
CA LYS A 37 -16.03 5.61 -5.22
C LYS A 37 -16.84 4.85 -4.18
N ARG A 38 -16.17 4.05 -3.33
CA ARG A 38 -16.84 3.35 -2.23
C ARG A 38 -17.37 4.32 -1.19
N LEU A 39 -16.59 5.35 -0.84
CA LEU A 39 -17.00 6.36 0.12
C LEU A 39 -18.14 7.21 -0.44
N GLU A 40 -18.05 7.65 -1.69
CA GLU A 40 -19.12 8.37 -2.39
C GLU A 40 -20.44 7.60 -2.38
N LYS A 41 -20.39 6.29 -2.68
CA LYS A 41 -21.58 5.46 -2.73
C LYS A 41 -22.30 5.39 -1.37
N ILE A 42 -21.54 5.18 -0.29
CA ILE A 42 -22.13 5.06 1.05
C ILE A 42 -22.61 6.42 1.57
N LEU A 43 -21.85 7.49 1.31
CA LEU A 43 -22.25 8.83 1.73
C LEU A 43 -23.48 9.35 0.97
N ALA A 44 -23.69 8.91 -0.28
CA ALA A 44 -24.89 9.24 -1.06
C ALA A 44 -26.17 8.61 -0.51
N ASP A 45 -26.07 7.50 0.23
CA ASP A 45 -27.22 6.84 0.87
C ASP A 45 -27.63 7.51 2.20
N VAL A 46 -26.87 8.51 2.67
CA VAL A 46 -27.16 9.23 3.92
C VAL A 46 -28.20 10.33 3.65
N ASP A 47 -29.23 10.36 4.50
CA ASP A 47 -30.33 11.32 4.40
C ASP A 47 -29.82 12.77 4.43
N GLY A 48 -30.24 13.55 3.40
CA GLY A 48 -29.91 14.97 3.29
C GLY A 48 -28.53 15.29 2.70
N VAL A 49 -27.69 14.30 2.40
CA VAL A 49 -26.37 14.53 1.79
C VAL A 49 -26.48 14.87 0.29
N GLY A 50 -27.39 14.19 -0.41
CA GLY A 50 -27.58 14.36 -1.86
C GLY A 50 -26.41 13.82 -2.67
N LYS A 51 -26.04 14.52 -3.75
CA LYS A 51 -24.85 14.15 -4.54
C LYS A 51 -23.57 14.42 -3.76
N VAL A 52 -22.62 13.48 -3.86
CA VAL A 52 -21.31 13.55 -3.20
C VAL A 52 -20.20 13.40 -4.22
N LYS A 53 -19.13 14.15 -4.02
CA LYS A 53 -17.81 13.88 -4.60
C LYS A 53 -16.77 13.82 -3.49
N VAL A 54 -15.89 12.84 -3.55
CA VAL A 54 -14.80 12.65 -2.59
C VAL A 54 -13.48 12.70 -3.33
N MET A 55 -12.51 13.38 -2.74
CA MET A 55 -11.11 13.27 -3.13
C MET A 55 -10.28 12.94 -1.90
N LEU A 56 -9.42 11.93 -2.01
CA LEU A 56 -8.50 11.52 -0.96
C LEU A 56 -7.08 11.97 -1.29
N SER A 57 -6.27 12.14 -0.25
CA SER A 57 -4.84 12.38 -0.40
C SER A 57 -4.10 11.28 0.34
N ILE A 58 -3.11 10.68 -0.32
CA ILE A 58 -2.29 9.61 0.24
C ILE A 58 -0.91 10.14 0.62
N ARG A 59 -0.37 9.64 1.74
CA ARG A 59 0.96 10.05 2.23
C ARG A 59 2.10 9.22 1.65
N ASN A 60 1.87 7.92 1.48
CA ASN A 60 2.90 6.96 1.08
C ASN A 60 2.36 6.00 0.01
N SER A 61 3.25 5.54 -0.87
CA SER A 61 2.95 4.39 -1.71
C SER A 61 2.92 3.11 -0.88
N THR A 62 2.46 2.03 -1.49
CA THR A 62 2.51 0.69 -0.93
C THR A 62 3.93 0.36 -0.43
N GLU A 63 4.02 -0.11 0.82
CA GLU A 63 5.29 -0.43 1.48
C GLU A 63 5.42 -1.94 1.67
N LYS A 64 6.56 -2.52 1.25
CA LYS A 64 6.85 -3.94 1.42
C LYS A 64 7.84 -4.14 2.56
N VAL A 65 7.40 -4.90 3.56
CA VAL A 65 8.22 -5.29 4.71
C VAL A 65 9.01 -6.54 4.34
N LEU A 66 10.33 -6.41 4.26
CA LEU A 66 11.23 -7.50 3.91
C LEU A 66 11.58 -8.34 5.14
N ALA A 67 11.80 -9.64 4.94
CA ALA A 67 12.27 -10.52 5.99
C ALA A 67 13.70 -10.15 6.38
N LYS A 68 13.94 -10.12 7.70
CA LYS A 68 15.24 -9.86 8.31
C LYS A 68 15.64 -11.04 9.18
N ASP A 69 16.93 -11.34 9.14
CA ASP A 69 17.62 -12.18 10.11
C ASP A 69 18.42 -11.25 11.03
N GLU A 70 18.09 -11.27 12.33
CA GLU A 70 18.70 -10.39 13.33
C GLU A 70 19.50 -11.24 14.32
N THR A 71 20.80 -10.99 14.40
CA THR A 71 21.68 -11.61 15.40
C THR A 71 21.97 -10.60 16.51
N TYR A 72 21.54 -10.94 17.72
CA TYR A 72 21.82 -10.17 18.94
C TYR A 72 23.09 -10.71 19.61
N SER A 73 24.10 -9.86 19.79
CA SER A 73 25.30 -10.20 20.55
C SER A 73 25.51 -9.17 21.66
N GLU A 74 25.36 -9.63 22.90
CA GLU A 74 25.64 -8.85 24.11
C GLU A 74 26.89 -9.44 24.78
N SER A 75 27.92 -8.62 24.95
CA SER A 75 29.14 -9.03 25.65
C SER A 75 29.40 -8.11 26.83
N GLU A 76 29.33 -8.66 28.03
CA GLU A 76 29.76 -8.00 29.27
C GLU A 76 31.23 -8.34 29.55
N LYS A 77 32.09 -7.32 29.65
CA LYS A 77 33.46 -7.47 30.18
C LYS A 77 33.53 -6.86 31.57
N LYS A 78 33.90 -7.69 32.56
CA LYS A 78 34.24 -7.25 33.91
C LYS A 78 35.74 -7.44 34.12
N GLU A 79 36.49 -6.34 34.09
CA GLU A 79 37.90 -6.34 34.49
C GLU A 79 37.99 -5.88 35.95
N ALA A 80 38.39 -6.78 36.85
CA ALA A 80 38.69 -6.44 38.24
C ALA A 80 40.19 -6.13 38.34
N SER A 81 40.54 -4.85 38.41
CA SER A 81 41.88 -4.41 38.80
C SER A 81 41.76 -3.43 39.95
N ASP A 82 42.39 -3.82 41.06
CA ASP A 82 42.70 -3.06 42.27
C ASP A 82 41.89 -1.75 42.50
N GLY A 83 40.61 -1.91 42.85
CA GLY A 83 39.81 -0.85 43.48
C GLY A 83 38.96 0.03 42.55
N SER A 84 39.02 -0.11 41.23
CA SER A 84 38.10 0.58 40.31
C SER A 84 37.44 -0.39 39.33
N SER A 85 36.13 -0.56 39.48
CA SER A 85 35.28 -1.33 38.58
C SER A 85 34.94 -0.50 37.35
N ASN A 86 35.57 -0.77 36.21
CA ASN A 86 35.10 -0.29 34.92
C ASN A 86 34.22 -1.37 34.27
N GLN A 87 32.92 -1.11 34.15
CA GLN A 87 31.98 -1.96 33.42
C GLN A 87 31.76 -1.35 32.03
N THR A 88 32.16 -2.06 30.99
CA THR A 88 31.84 -1.70 29.59
C THR A 88 30.83 -2.70 29.05
N ASN A 89 29.68 -2.20 28.65
CA ASN A 89 28.66 -2.98 27.94
C ASN A 89 28.77 -2.64 26.45
N ASP A 90 29.14 -3.63 25.64
CA ASP A 90 29.11 -3.52 24.18
C ASP A 90 27.90 -4.29 23.65
N THR A 91 26.98 -3.55 23.00
CA THR A 91 25.80 -4.12 22.34
C THR A 91 25.96 -3.95 20.82
N GLN A 92 26.02 -5.07 20.09
CA GLN A 92 26.03 -5.07 18.63
C GLN A 92 24.76 -5.73 18.08
N ASN A 93 24.06 -5.00 17.20
CA ASN A 93 22.91 -5.49 16.46
C ASN A 93 23.27 -5.58 14.98
N ILE A 94 23.30 -6.79 14.42
CA ILE A 94 23.50 -7.02 12.98
C ILE A 94 22.18 -7.52 12.40
N SER A 95 21.62 -6.78 11.45
CA SER A 95 20.40 -7.16 10.72
C SER A 95 20.70 -7.36 9.23
N THR A 96 20.39 -8.52 8.68
CA THR A 96 20.55 -8.85 7.25
C THR A 96 19.21 -9.23 6.62
N HIS A 97 18.92 -8.77 5.39
CA HIS A 97 17.69 -9.14 4.69
C HIS A 97 17.81 -10.52 4.04
N ILE A 98 16.73 -11.31 4.05
CA ILE A 98 16.69 -12.66 3.49
C ILE A 98 16.26 -12.61 2.01
N PHE A 99 17.03 -13.27 1.15
CA PHE A 99 16.76 -13.39 -0.29
C PHE A 99 16.55 -14.86 -0.69
N TYR A 100 15.79 -15.09 -1.76
CA TYR A 100 15.61 -16.40 -2.38
C TYR A 100 15.85 -16.31 -3.90
N ASP A 101 16.36 -17.39 -4.48
CA ASP A 101 16.72 -17.42 -5.89
C ASP A 101 15.51 -17.77 -6.77
N THR A 102 15.37 -17.01 -7.86
CA THR A 102 14.37 -17.20 -8.91
C THR A 102 15.08 -17.44 -10.24
N SER A 103 14.37 -17.94 -11.26
CA SER A 103 14.92 -18.12 -12.62
C SER A 103 15.53 -16.85 -13.21
N ASP A 104 15.08 -15.68 -12.72
CA ASP A 104 15.46 -14.37 -13.23
C ASP A 104 16.44 -13.62 -12.29
N GLY A 105 16.92 -14.29 -11.23
CA GLY A 105 17.85 -13.73 -10.23
C GLY A 105 17.34 -13.83 -8.79
N SER A 106 18.07 -13.24 -7.84
CA SER A 106 17.75 -13.27 -6.41
C SER A 106 16.76 -12.16 -6.03
N ARG A 107 15.69 -12.50 -5.29
CA ARG A 107 14.64 -11.55 -4.84
C ARG A 107 14.50 -11.58 -3.32
N PRO A 108 14.22 -10.44 -2.66
CA PRO A 108 14.02 -10.42 -1.21
C PRO A 108 12.71 -11.11 -0.83
N TYR A 109 12.70 -11.75 0.33
CA TYR A 109 11.49 -12.35 0.88
C TYR A 109 10.61 -11.25 1.51
N VAL A 110 9.37 -11.09 1.02
CA VAL A 110 8.41 -10.11 1.54
C VAL A 110 7.54 -10.77 2.59
N VAL A 111 7.54 -10.24 3.81
CA VAL A 111 6.75 -10.75 4.94
C VAL A 111 5.35 -10.15 4.96
N MET A 112 5.24 -8.86 4.61
CA MET A 112 3.99 -8.11 4.68
C MET A 112 4.00 -6.99 3.65
N GLU A 113 2.84 -6.65 3.10
CA GLU A 113 2.63 -5.52 2.22
C GLU A 113 1.59 -4.59 2.85
N ASN A 114 2.02 -3.38 3.22
CA ASN A 114 1.18 -2.38 3.85
C ASN A 114 0.53 -1.52 2.77
N MET A 115 -0.80 -1.40 2.85
CA MET A 115 -1.55 -0.51 1.97
C MET A 115 -1.17 0.97 2.24
N PRO A 116 -1.29 1.82 1.21
CA PRO A 116 -1.15 3.26 1.34
C PRO A 116 -2.01 3.85 2.46
N VAL A 117 -1.43 4.78 3.22
CA VAL A 117 -2.10 5.50 4.30
C VAL A 117 -2.68 6.80 3.77
N ILE A 118 -3.98 6.99 4.00
CA ILE A 118 -4.70 8.21 3.62
C ILE A 118 -4.34 9.31 4.61
N ASP A 119 -3.90 10.46 4.09
CA ASP A 119 -3.52 11.64 4.87
C ASP A 119 -4.66 12.64 5.06
N GLY A 120 -5.54 12.77 4.08
CA GLY A 120 -6.57 13.79 4.06
C GLY A 120 -7.74 13.44 3.15
N ALA A 121 -8.86 14.14 3.36
CA ALA A 121 -10.07 13.95 2.56
C ALA A 121 -10.78 15.28 2.33
N ILE A 122 -11.21 15.51 1.09
CA ILE A 122 -12.12 16.59 0.71
C ILE A 122 -13.42 15.97 0.24
N ILE A 123 -14.53 16.45 0.79
CA ILE A 123 -15.86 15.93 0.52
C ILE A 123 -16.74 17.11 0.10
N VAL A 124 -17.32 17.01 -1.09
CA VAL A 124 -18.22 18.03 -1.63
C VAL A 124 -19.60 17.40 -1.76
N CYS A 125 -20.58 17.92 -1.04
CA CYS A 125 -21.94 17.38 -1.05
C CYS A 125 -23.02 18.47 -1.06
N GLU A 126 -24.20 18.19 -1.60
CA GLU A 126 -25.33 19.15 -1.65
C GLU A 126 -25.77 19.59 -0.24
N GLY A 127 -25.75 18.65 0.71
CA GLY A 127 -26.04 18.86 2.14
C GLY A 127 -24.92 19.52 2.96
N GLY A 128 -23.86 20.02 2.32
CA GLY A 128 -22.71 20.63 2.99
C GLY A 128 -22.98 21.95 3.72
N ASP A 129 -24.23 22.42 3.81
CA ASP A 129 -24.65 23.57 4.62
C ASP A 129 -25.20 23.18 6.00
N ASN A 130 -25.62 21.92 6.18
CA ASN A 130 -26.12 21.43 7.46
C ASN A 130 -24.93 21.09 8.38
N LYS A 131 -24.80 21.83 9.48
CA LYS A 131 -23.71 21.66 10.45
C LYS A 131 -23.72 20.29 11.14
N GLU A 132 -24.91 19.75 11.43
CA GLU A 132 -25.03 18.41 12.03
C GLU A 132 -24.52 17.36 11.05
N LEU A 133 -25.00 17.43 9.80
CA LEU A 133 -24.57 16.53 8.72
C LEU A 133 -23.07 16.61 8.44
N VAL A 134 -22.50 17.82 8.41
CA VAL A 134 -21.06 18.03 8.22
C VAL A 134 -20.26 17.38 9.34
N ASN A 135 -20.71 17.49 10.59
CA ASN A 135 -20.05 16.85 11.74
C ASN A 135 -20.15 15.33 11.65
N ASP A 136 -21.32 14.79 11.30
CA ASP A 136 -21.53 13.34 11.19
C ASP A 136 -20.66 12.74 10.08
N ILE A 137 -20.60 13.38 8.91
CA ILE A 137 -19.72 12.97 7.80
C ILE A 137 -18.26 13.01 8.25
N THR A 138 -17.83 14.10 8.91
CA THR A 138 -16.45 14.26 9.35
C THR A 138 -16.06 13.17 10.35
N ASN A 139 -16.94 12.85 11.31
CA ASN A 139 -16.71 11.81 12.30
C ASN A 139 -16.73 10.41 11.70
N ALA A 140 -17.62 10.15 10.73
CA ALA A 140 -17.68 8.87 10.03
C ALA A 140 -16.39 8.60 9.24
N VAL A 141 -15.88 9.61 8.54
CA VAL A 141 -14.64 9.51 7.75
C VAL A 141 -13.42 9.39 8.66
N TYR A 142 -13.39 10.13 9.77
CA TYR A 142 -12.39 9.96 10.82
C TYR A 142 -12.38 8.52 11.36
N GLY A 143 -13.55 7.96 11.70
CA GLY A 143 -13.65 6.61 12.26
C GLY A 143 -13.30 5.50 11.27
N LEU A 144 -13.59 5.69 9.98
CA LEU A 144 -13.34 4.68 8.95
C LEU A 144 -11.88 4.67 8.47
N LEU A 145 -11.32 5.85 8.22
CA LEU A 145 -10.01 5.99 7.57
C LEU A 145 -8.91 6.42 8.54
N ASN A 146 -9.25 6.69 9.80
CA ASN A 146 -8.34 7.22 10.83
C ASN A 146 -7.64 8.52 10.40
N VAL A 147 -8.31 9.33 9.57
CA VAL A 147 -7.81 10.60 9.04
C VAL A 147 -8.16 11.71 10.04
N PRO A 148 -7.18 12.46 10.59
CA PRO A 148 -7.46 13.50 11.58
C PRO A 148 -8.50 14.53 11.11
N VAL A 149 -9.42 14.92 12.00
CA VAL A 149 -10.54 15.84 11.67
C VAL A 149 -10.11 17.17 11.06
N HIS A 150 -8.93 17.70 11.43
CA HIS A 150 -8.40 18.94 10.87
C HIS A 150 -7.87 18.80 9.42
N LYS A 151 -7.76 17.56 8.92
CA LYS A 151 -7.40 17.21 7.54
C LYS A 151 -8.60 16.77 6.69
N ILE A 152 -9.80 16.84 7.26
CA ILE A 152 -11.06 16.56 6.57
C ILE A 152 -11.76 17.89 6.31
N LYS A 153 -12.14 18.14 5.06
CA LYS A 153 -12.90 19.33 4.69
C LYS A 153 -14.18 18.96 3.95
N VAL A 154 -15.33 19.31 4.54
CA VAL A 154 -16.63 19.21 3.88
C VAL A 154 -17.03 20.57 3.32
N MET A 155 -17.52 20.59 2.09
CA MET A 155 -17.99 21.81 1.40
C MET A 155 -19.33 21.56 0.72
N LYS A 156 -20.13 22.62 0.58
CA LYS A 156 -21.38 22.59 -0.17
C LYS A 156 -21.10 22.50 -1.67
N MET A 157 -21.77 21.59 -2.35
CA MET A 157 -21.83 21.53 -3.81
C MET A 157 -22.75 22.66 -4.33
N SER A 158 -22.26 23.42 -5.32
CA SER A 158 -23.01 24.49 -6.01
C SER A 158 -23.47 24.04 -7.39
#